data_AF-A0A3E3IIN4-F1
#
_entry.id   AF-A0A3E3IIN4-F1
#
_cell.length_a   1.000
_cell.length_b   1.000
_cell.length_c   1.000
_cell.angle_alpha   90.00
_cell.angle_beta   90.00
_cell.angle_gamma   90.00
#
_symmetry.space_group_name_H-M   'P 1'
#
loop_
_entity.id
_entity.type
_entity.pdbx_description
1 polymer ?
#
loop_
_entity_poly.entity_id
_entity_poly.type
_entity_poly.pdbx_seq_one_letter_code
_entity_poly.pdbx_strand_id
1 'polypeptide(L)'
;MGFETFTKGMQDANEVLNRNFAAVETQLSNKAEKYTKMLEGNGMPQTVQEILALEPGIYSWVQEVALDWQPEDTPSSLMRVEFRIHRANGTGTRTYELAYTDGATNSRRYFGESGPEYTIRWAQMARASAPQRFDLTLHNGLLGRAKYSKDQFGMVWLDFNIYKSETEDHISHNILVSYLPEGFRPKDNTLIPVWVGKGEGDNTKMMGNLILYPSGEIWFYVGYGIEVRSFAAQCGFYI
;
A
#
# COMPACT_ATOMS: atom_id res chain seq x y z
N MET A 1 -24.54 -44.97 -41.41
CA MET A 1 -23.64 -44.87 -40.24
C MET A 1 -24.32 -43.97 -39.24
N GLY A 2 -24.86 -44.58 -38.18
CA GLY A 2 -25.99 -44.06 -37.41
C GLY A 2 -25.60 -43.25 -36.18
N PHE A 3 -26.60 -42.58 -35.62
CA PHE A 3 -26.56 -41.72 -34.42
C PHE A 3 -25.72 -42.29 -33.26
N GLU A 4 -25.69 -43.60 -33.09
CA GLU A 4 -24.87 -44.30 -32.08
C GLU A 4 -23.36 -44.13 -32.27
N THR A 5 -22.87 -44.08 -33.50
CA THR A 5 -21.44 -43.84 -33.79
C THR A 5 -21.06 -42.39 -33.46
N PHE A 6 -21.99 -41.46 -33.66
CA PHE A 6 -21.79 -40.05 -33.33
C PHE A 6 -21.78 -39.81 -31.81
N THR A 7 -22.75 -40.38 -31.07
CA THR A 7 -22.78 -40.26 -29.61
C THR A 7 -21.60 -40.93 -28.93
N LYS A 8 -21.16 -42.09 -29.42
CA LYS A 8 -19.94 -42.75 -28.94
C LYS A 8 -18.69 -41.90 -29.19
N GLY A 9 -18.55 -41.32 -30.38
CA GLY A 9 -17.43 -40.43 -30.69
C GLY A 9 -17.38 -39.18 -29.79
N MET A 10 -18.54 -38.63 -29.42
CA MET A 10 -18.63 -37.53 -28.44
C MET A 10 -18.25 -37.97 -27.02
N GLN A 11 -18.67 -39.17 -26.59
CA GLN A 11 -18.29 -39.72 -25.29
C GLN A 11 -16.78 -39.96 -25.19
N ASP A 12 -16.20 -40.62 -26.20
CA ASP A 12 -14.76 -40.90 -26.25
C ASP A 12 -13.93 -39.60 -26.23
N ALA A 13 -14.38 -38.55 -26.95
CA ALA A 13 -13.73 -37.24 -26.94
C ALA A 13 -13.79 -36.56 -25.57
N ASN A 14 -14.94 -36.63 -24.88
CA ASN A 14 -15.10 -36.10 -23.53
C ASN A 14 -14.22 -36.85 -22.51
N GLU A 15 -14.07 -38.17 -22.64
CA GLU A 15 -13.19 -38.95 -21.77
C GLU A 15 -11.70 -38.60 -21.96
N VAL A 16 -11.28 -38.33 -23.20
CA VAL A 16 -9.90 -37.86 -23.48
C VAL A 16 -9.67 -36.47 -22.90
N LEU A 17 -10.62 -35.55 -23.07
CA LEU A 17 -10.54 -34.21 -22.48
C LEU A 17 -10.44 -34.26 -20.96
N ASN A 18 -11.31 -35.03 -20.30
CA ASN A 18 -11.31 -35.15 -18.83
C ASN A 18 -9.99 -35.75 -18.31
N ARG A 19 -9.42 -36.75 -18.99
CA ARG A 19 -8.11 -37.30 -18.63
C ARG A 19 -6.99 -36.28 -18.78
N ASN A 20 -7.00 -35.48 -19.85
CA ASN A 20 -6.00 -34.45 -20.07
C ASN A 20 -6.09 -33.34 -19.02
N PHE A 21 -7.30 -32.90 -18.67
CA PHE A 21 -7.49 -31.93 -17.59
C PHE A 21 -6.97 -32.45 -16.25
N ALA A 22 -7.32 -33.68 -15.86
CA ALA A 22 -6.82 -34.28 -14.62
C ALA A 22 -5.27 -34.40 -14.61
N ALA A 23 -4.66 -34.74 -15.74
CA ALA A 23 -3.21 -34.81 -15.86
C ALA A 23 -2.55 -33.43 -15.71
N VAL A 24 -3.13 -32.39 -16.32
CA VAL A 24 -2.64 -31.01 -16.20
C VAL A 24 -2.80 -30.50 -14.77
N GLU A 25 -3.95 -30.73 -14.13
CA GLU A 25 -4.17 -30.35 -12.73
C GLU A 25 -3.16 -31.03 -11.80
N THR A 26 -2.91 -32.33 -12.00
CA THR A 26 -1.90 -33.08 -11.24
C THR A 26 -0.50 -32.48 -11.45
N GLN A 27 -0.13 -32.16 -12.69
CA GLN A 27 1.16 -31.54 -12.99
C GLN A 27 1.30 -30.16 -12.36
N LEU A 28 0.25 -29.34 -12.40
CA LEU A 28 0.23 -28.02 -11.81
C LEU A 28 0.29 -28.09 -10.28
N SER A 29 -0.44 -29.00 -9.66
CA SER A 29 -0.41 -29.25 -8.21
C SER A 29 0.99 -29.68 -7.76
N ASN A 30 1.57 -30.68 -8.43
CA ASN A 30 2.93 -31.15 -8.13
C ASN A 30 3.97 -30.04 -8.29
N LYS A 31 3.77 -29.15 -9.27
CA LYS A 31 4.63 -27.99 -9.47
C LYS A 31 4.46 -26.99 -8.32
N ALA A 32 3.23 -26.66 -7.93
CA ALA A 32 2.95 -25.73 -6.84
C ALA A 32 3.51 -26.21 -5.49
N GLU A 33 3.32 -27.49 -5.15
CA GLU A 33 3.90 -28.13 -3.95
C GLU A 33 5.43 -28.13 -3.97
N LYS A 34 6.04 -28.34 -5.15
CA LYS A 34 7.49 -28.26 -5.28
C LYS A 34 8.03 -26.85 -4.96
N TYR A 35 7.28 -25.81 -5.31
CA TYR A 35 7.69 -24.41 -5.13
C TYR A 35 7.22 -23.76 -3.83
N THR A 36 6.34 -24.40 -3.05
CA THR A 36 5.86 -23.87 -1.76
C THR A 36 5.92 -24.94 -0.68
N LYS A 37 6.76 -24.74 0.33
CA LYS A 37 6.99 -25.73 1.39
C LYS A 37 6.80 -25.11 2.77
N MET A 38 5.95 -25.76 3.58
CA MET A 38 5.86 -25.51 5.01
C MET A 38 6.91 -26.38 5.71
N LEU A 39 7.84 -25.76 6.43
CA LEU A 39 8.85 -26.46 7.21
C LEU A 39 8.41 -26.47 8.68
N GLU A 40 8.51 -27.63 9.32
CA GLU A 40 8.14 -27.83 10.73
C GLU A 40 9.32 -28.43 11.50
N GLY A 41 9.38 -28.15 12.82
CA GLY A 41 10.42 -28.68 13.71
C GLY A 41 11.84 -28.38 13.23
N ASN A 42 12.69 -29.41 13.15
CA ASN A 42 14.09 -29.31 12.74
C ASN A 42 14.29 -29.15 11.22
N GLY A 43 13.22 -29.00 10.44
CA GLY A 43 13.30 -28.87 8.98
C GLY A 43 13.71 -27.49 8.48
N MET A 44 13.77 -26.49 9.36
CA MET A 44 14.17 -25.13 9.00
C MET A 44 15.70 -25.00 8.90
N PRO A 45 16.24 -24.27 7.90
CA PRO A 45 17.67 -24.13 7.71
C PRO A 45 18.32 -23.34 8.85
N GLN A 46 19.25 -23.96 9.57
CA GLN A 46 20.01 -23.36 10.67
C GLN A 46 21.22 -22.56 10.17
N THR A 47 21.75 -22.91 9.00
CA THR A 47 23.00 -22.35 8.47
C THR A 47 22.85 -21.88 7.02
N VAL A 48 23.77 -21.02 6.56
CA VAL A 48 23.81 -20.60 5.15
C VAL A 48 24.09 -21.79 4.22
N GLN A 49 24.89 -22.77 4.66
CA GLN A 49 25.14 -23.99 3.91
C GLN A 49 23.84 -24.76 3.63
N GLU A 50 22.95 -24.86 4.63
CA GLU A 50 21.63 -25.48 4.46
C GLU A 50 20.76 -24.68 3.49
N ILE A 51 20.80 -23.34 3.53
CA ILE A 51 20.11 -22.48 2.56
C ILE A 51 20.61 -22.72 1.13
N LEU A 52 21.92 -22.88 0.94
CA LEU A 52 22.49 -23.15 -0.38
C LEU A 52 22.14 -24.54 -0.90
N ALA A 53 21.84 -25.49 -0.01
CA ALA A 53 21.35 -26.82 -0.37
C ALA A 53 19.85 -26.82 -0.77
N LEU A 54 19.08 -25.81 -0.37
CA LEU A 54 17.67 -25.70 -0.75
C LEU A 54 17.52 -25.43 -2.25
N GLU A 55 16.46 -25.98 -2.85
CA GLU A 55 16.06 -25.66 -4.22
C GLU A 55 15.38 -24.28 -4.27
N PRO A 56 15.40 -23.58 -5.42
CA PRO A 56 14.60 -22.37 -5.61
C PRO A 56 13.12 -22.61 -5.32
N GLY A 57 12.49 -21.73 -4.54
CA GLY A 57 11.13 -21.89 -4.05
C GLY A 57 10.80 -20.95 -2.90
N ILE A 58 9.59 -21.11 -2.37
CA ILE A 58 9.02 -20.39 -1.24
C ILE A 58 8.94 -21.36 -0.06
N TYR A 59 9.51 -20.96 1.06
CA TYR A 59 9.56 -21.72 2.29
C TYR A 59 8.90 -20.90 3.39
N SER A 60 8.11 -21.53 4.25
CA SER A 60 7.57 -20.88 5.43
C SER A 60 7.68 -21.76 6.66
N TRP A 61 8.03 -21.16 7.79
CA TRP A 61 8.12 -21.83 9.07
C TRP A 61 7.80 -20.85 10.21
N VAL A 62 7.74 -21.38 11.42
CA VAL A 62 7.62 -20.62 12.65
C VAL A 62 8.91 -20.79 13.45
N GLN A 63 9.46 -19.69 13.96
CA GLN A 63 10.62 -19.69 14.85
C GLN A 63 10.39 -18.68 15.98
N GLU A 64 11.10 -18.87 17.10
CA GLU A 64 11.05 -17.98 18.27
C GLU A 64 12.31 -17.14 18.46
N VAL A 65 13.42 -17.60 17.87
CA VAL A 65 14.76 -17.02 18.03
C VAL A 65 15.32 -16.71 16.65
N ALA A 66 16.03 -15.60 16.51
CA ALA A 66 16.75 -15.25 15.28
C ALA A 66 17.91 -16.23 15.03
N LEU A 67 18.19 -16.52 13.76
CA LEU A 67 19.32 -17.35 13.33
C LEU A 67 20.47 -16.47 12.84
N ASP A 68 21.72 -16.91 13.00
CA ASP A 68 22.92 -16.10 12.68
C ASP A 68 22.99 -15.59 11.24
N TRP A 69 22.38 -16.32 10.30
CA TRP A 69 22.35 -15.94 8.89
C TRP A 69 21.30 -14.87 8.55
N GLN A 70 20.40 -14.57 9.48
CA GLN A 70 19.32 -13.60 9.31
C GLN A 70 19.83 -12.16 9.58
N PRO A 71 19.12 -11.11 9.13
CA PRO A 71 19.42 -9.73 9.48
C PRO A 71 19.57 -9.54 11.00
N GLU A 72 20.51 -8.68 11.42
CA GLU A 72 20.79 -8.42 12.84
C GLU A 72 19.56 -7.90 13.61
N ASP A 73 18.63 -7.21 12.93
CA ASP A 73 17.42 -6.66 13.54
C ASP A 73 16.23 -7.64 13.55
N THR A 74 16.46 -8.93 13.22
CA THR A 74 15.42 -9.97 13.25
C THR A 74 14.77 -10.03 14.64
N PRO A 75 13.42 -10.06 14.74
CA PRO A 75 12.72 -10.11 16.02
C PRO A 75 13.16 -11.29 16.89
N SER A 76 13.13 -11.13 18.21
CA SER A 76 13.32 -12.21 19.19
C SER A 76 11.98 -12.56 19.85
N SER A 77 11.01 -12.96 19.03
CA SER A 77 9.66 -13.36 19.44
C SER A 77 9.13 -14.42 18.48
N LEU A 78 8.00 -15.04 18.85
CA LEU A 78 7.30 -15.96 17.95
C LEU A 78 6.95 -15.23 16.65
N MET A 79 7.53 -15.69 15.53
CA MET A 79 7.38 -15.07 14.23
C MET A 79 7.14 -16.14 13.16
N ARG A 80 6.31 -15.79 12.18
CA ARG A 80 6.23 -16.53 10.92
C ARG A 80 7.27 -15.97 9.96
N VAL A 81 8.10 -16.86 9.42
CA VAL A 81 9.07 -16.55 8.40
C VAL A 81 8.52 -17.00 7.05
N GLU A 82 8.66 -16.14 6.05
CA GLU A 82 8.54 -16.48 4.65
C GLU A 82 9.88 -16.21 3.98
N PHE A 83 10.45 -17.23 3.36
CA PHE A 83 11.75 -17.16 2.72
C PHE A 83 11.63 -17.63 1.28
N ARG A 84 12.03 -16.78 0.35
CA ARG A 84 12.00 -17.09 -1.09
C ARG A 84 13.41 -17.14 -1.61
N ILE A 85 13.68 -18.17 -2.40
CA ILE A 85 14.97 -18.37 -3.06
C ILE A 85 14.73 -18.24 -4.56
N HIS A 86 15.36 -17.24 -5.15
CA HIS A 86 15.38 -17.01 -6.59
C HIS A 86 16.73 -17.44 -7.15
N ARG A 87 16.72 -18.02 -8.36
CA ARG A 87 17.93 -18.31 -9.11
C ARG A 87 18.27 -17.09 -9.97
N ALA A 88 19.48 -16.54 -9.85
CA ALA A 88 19.95 -15.62 -10.90
C ALA A 88 20.26 -16.43 -12.16
N ASN A 89 19.81 -15.95 -13.31
CA ASN A 89 20.15 -16.56 -14.59
C ASN A 89 21.65 -16.41 -14.84
N GLY A 90 22.35 -17.55 -15.00
CA GLY A 90 23.66 -17.60 -15.66
C GLY A 90 24.91 -17.46 -14.80
N THR A 91 24.85 -16.96 -13.55
CA THR A 91 26.07 -16.67 -12.75
C THR A 91 26.25 -17.51 -11.48
N GLY A 92 25.28 -18.34 -11.11
CA GLY A 92 25.34 -19.15 -9.88
C GLY A 92 25.03 -18.37 -8.60
N THR A 93 24.95 -17.04 -8.65
CA THR A 93 24.47 -16.20 -7.54
C THR A 93 22.99 -16.46 -7.29
N ARG A 94 22.60 -16.57 -6.02
CA ARG A 94 21.18 -16.66 -5.62
C ARG A 94 20.76 -15.35 -4.98
N THR A 95 19.52 -14.97 -5.25
CA THR A 95 18.88 -13.86 -4.56
C THR A 95 17.78 -14.39 -3.67
N TYR A 96 17.55 -13.70 -2.57
CA TYR A 96 16.65 -14.15 -1.52
C TYR A 96 15.66 -13.04 -1.20
N GLU A 97 14.42 -13.40 -0.88
CA GLU A 97 13.51 -12.52 -0.15
C GLU A 97 13.24 -13.15 1.20
N LEU A 98 13.31 -12.35 2.26
CA LEU A 98 13.01 -12.81 3.61
C LEU A 98 12.00 -11.87 4.23
N ALA A 99 10.91 -12.43 4.74
CA ALA A 99 9.86 -11.69 5.39
C ALA A 99 9.53 -12.29 6.75
N TYR A 100 9.28 -11.41 7.71
CA TYR A 100 8.87 -11.75 9.07
C TYR A 100 7.51 -11.16 9.34
N THR A 101 6.66 -11.94 10.01
CA THR A 101 5.38 -11.48 10.55
C THR A 101 5.31 -11.87 12.02
N ASP A 102 5.39 -10.88 12.91
CA ASP A 102 5.26 -11.06 14.37
C ASP A 102 3.84 -10.73 14.90
N GLY A 103 2.89 -10.55 13.99
CA GLY A 103 1.50 -10.16 14.25
C GLY A 103 0.91 -9.42 13.05
N ALA A 104 -0.35 -8.96 13.14
CA ALA A 104 -1.05 -8.33 12.01
C ALA A 104 -0.43 -7.00 11.52
N THR A 105 0.45 -6.36 12.31
CA THR A 105 0.92 -4.98 12.07
C THR A 105 2.40 -4.83 11.78
N ASN A 106 3.23 -5.84 12.03
CA ASN A 106 4.68 -5.76 11.86
C ASN A 106 5.14 -6.77 10.81
N SER A 107 5.12 -6.33 9.55
CA SER A 107 5.81 -7.04 8.48
C SER A 107 7.16 -6.37 8.22
N ARG A 108 8.24 -7.15 8.31
CA ARG A 108 9.57 -6.73 7.84
C ARG A 108 9.93 -7.55 6.61
N ARG A 109 10.54 -6.91 5.61
CA ARG A 109 10.97 -7.57 4.38
C ARG A 109 12.40 -7.18 4.05
N TYR A 110 13.16 -8.12 3.53
CA TYR A 110 14.56 -7.96 3.17
C TYR A 110 14.81 -8.60 1.82
N PHE A 111 15.70 -7.97 1.06
CA PHE A 111 16.30 -8.56 -0.12
C PHE A 111 17.72 -9.03 0.22
N GLY A 112 18.06 -10.24 -0.20
CA GLY A 112 19.34 -10.87 0.10
C GLY A 112 20.08 -11.29 -1.16
N GLU A 113 21.41 -11.28 -1.08
CA GLU A 113 22.29 -11.84 -2.12
C GLU A 113 23.37 -12.72 -1.48
N SER A 114 23.75 -13.80 -2.16
CA SER A 114 24.87 -14.65 -1.76
C SER A 114 26.17 -13.84 -1.68
N GLY A 115 26.81 -13.82 -0.51
CA GLY A 115 28.13 -13.24 -0.29
C GLY A 115 29.27 -14.26 -0.37
N PRO A 116 30.53 -13.80 -0.21
CA PRO A 116 31.68 -14.70 -0.02
C PRO A 116 31.51 -15.58 1.22
N GLU A 117 32.20 -16.73 1.24
CA GLU A 117 32.37 -17.55 2.46
C GLU A 117 31.07 -17.95 3.16
N TYR A 118 30.05 -18.36 2.41
CA TYR A 118 28.76 -18.81 2.98
C TYR A 118 28.07 -17.72 3.81
N THR A 119 28.01 -16.49 3.29
CA THR A 119 27.24 -15.40 3.90
C THR A 119 26.07 -14.97 3.01
N ILE A 120 25.07 -14.33 3.62
CA ILE A 120 24.01 -13.63 2.89
C ILE A 120 24.08 -12.17 3.27
N ARG A 121 24.14 -11.29 2.27
CA ARG A 121 24.11 -9.85 2.49
C ARG A 121 22.66 -9.38 2.40
N TRP A 122 22.15 -8.83 3.49
CA TRP A 122 20.78 -8.36 3.59
C TRP A 122 20.66 -6.86 3.40
N ALA A 123 19.65 -6.45 2.65
CA ALA A 123 19.18 -5.08 2.56
C ALA A 123 17.71 -5.03 2.97
N GLN A 124 17.39 -4.23 4.00
CA GLN A 124 16.01 -4.05 4.43
C GLN A 124 15.22 -3.31 3.35
N MET A 125 14.04 -3.84 3.00
CA MET A 125 13.12 -3.17 2.09
C MET A 125 12.42 -2.02 2.80
N ALA A 126 12.26 -0.90 2.08
CA ALA A 126 11.54 0.26 2.59
C ALA A 126 10.11 -0.11 2.99
N ARG A 127 9.69 0.35 4.18
CA ARG A 127 8.30 0.19 4.64
C ARG A 127 7.48 1.38 4.15
N ALA A 128 6.34 1.11 3.53
CA ALA A 128 5.33 2.14 3.34
C ALA A 128 4.65 2.41 4.70
N SER A 129 5.09 3.44 5.41
CA SER A 129 4.33 3.94 6.55
C SER A 129 3.11 4.70 6.03
N ALA A 130 1.92 4.40 6.57
CA ALA A 130 0.76 5.23 6.28
C ALA A 130 1.08 6.68 6.67
N PRO A 131 0.79 7.68 5.82
CA PRO A 131 1.03 9.08 6.16
C PRO A 131 0.34 9.43 7.48
N GLN A 132 1.09 10.00 8.43
CA GLN A 132 0.49 10.50 9.65
C GLN A 132 -0.46 11.65 9.29
N ARG A 133 -1.71 11.56 9.75
CA ARG A 133 -2.73 12.58 9.55
C ARG A 133 -2.80 13.48 10.77
N PHE A 134 -2.82 14.78 10.52
CA PHE A 134 -2.87 15.84 11.52
C PHE A 134 -4.11 16.70 11.31
N ASP A 135 -4.65 17.25 12.40
CA ASP A 135 -5.71 18.25 12.31
C ASP A 135 -5.11 19.63 12.01
N LEU A 136 -5.79 20.37 11.14
CA LEU A 136 -5.43 21.73 10.77
C LEU A 136 -6.28 22.71 11.57
N THR A 137 -5.65 23.65 12.27
CA THR A 137 -6.36 24.66 13.07
C THR A 137 -7.10 25.64 12.16
N LEU A 138 -8.43 25.63 12.20
CA LEU A 138 -9.25 26.56 11.43
C LEU A 138 -9.20 27.97 12.04
N HIS A 139 -9.25 28.98 11.18
CA HIS A 139 -9.36 30.38 11.59
C HIS A 139 -10.75 30.67 12.20
N ASN A 140 -10.83 31.68 13.06
CA ASN A 140 -12.03 31.99 13.84
C ASN A 140 -13.30 32.08 12.97
N GLY A 141 -14.38 31.42 13.43
CA GLY A 141 -15.70 31.40 12.77
C GLY A 141 -15.89 30.24 11.79
N LEU A 142 -14.84 29.46 11.48
CA LEU A 142 -14.93 28.26 10.65
C LEU A 142 -15.00 27.00 11.51
N LEU A 143 -15.88 26.08 11.11
CA LEU A 143 -16.09 24.79 11.74
C LEU A 143 -15.92 23.66 10.73
N GLY A 144 -15.79 22.44 11.24
CA GLY A 144 -15.76 21.22 10.43
C GLY A 144 -14.42 20.51 10.45
N ARG A 145 -14.18 19.69 9.43
CA ARG A 145 -12.98 18.85 9.30
C ARG A 145 -11.96 19.53 8.40
N ALA A 146 -10.76 19.74 8.92
CA ALA A 146 -9.60 20.12 8.13
C ALA A 146 -8.42 19.28 8.58
N LYS A 147 -7.89 18.45 7.67
CA LYS A 147 -6.77 17.56 7.96
C LYS A 147 -5.71 17.67 6.88
N TYR A 148 -4.47 17.40 7.28
CA TYR A 148 -3.34 17.32 6.36
C TYR A 148 -2.45 16.12 6.68
N SER A 149 -1.70 15.66 5.69
CA SER A 149 -0.69 14.61 5.85
C SER A 149 0.37 14.75 4.77
N LYS A 150 1.53 14.12 4.96
CA LYS A 150 2.60 14.09 3.97
C LYS A 150 3.13 12.67 3.85
N ASP A 151 3.30 12.20 2.61
CA ASP A 151 3.89 10.90 2.36
C ASP A 151 5.43 10.96 2.25
N GLN A 152 6.06 9.80 2.14
CA GLN A 152 7.51 9.67 2.02
C GLN A 152 8.10 10.26 0.73
N PHE A 153 7.26 10.54 -0.28
CA PHE A 153 7.65 11.13 -1.55
C PHE A 153 7.47 12.66 -1.56
N GLY A 154 7.03 13.23 -0.43
CA GLY A 154 6.82 14.67 -0.30
C GLY A 154 5.48 15.17 -0.86
N MET A 155 4.55 14.29 -1.20
CA MET A 155 3.18 14.69 -1.52
C MET A 155 2.46 15.08 -0.24
N VAL A 156 1.93 16.30 -0.19
CA VAL A 156 1.08 16.79 0.89
C VAL A 156 -0.38 16.61 0.47
N TRP A 157 -1.16 15.93 1.30
CA TRP A 157 -2.59 15.71 1.12
C TRP A 157 -3.39 16.59 2.07
N LEU A 158 -4.42 17.24 1.56
CA LEU A 158 -5.39 18.02 2.32
C LEU A 158 -6.80 17.44 2.19
N ASP A 159 -7.52 17.40 3.30
CA ASP A 159 -8.92 16.97 3.37
C ASP A 159 -9.74 18.01 4.16
N PHE A 160 -10.55 18.75 3.43
CA PHE A 160 -11.42 19.80 3.93
C PHE A 160 -12.89 19.42 3.80
N ASN A 161 -13.65 19.67 4.85
CA ASN A 161 -15.09 19.77 4.87
C ASN A 161 -15.45 20.83 5.92
N ILE A 162 -15.58 22.07 5.45
CA ILE A 162 -15.66 23.27 6.29
C ILE A 162 -17.02 23.92 6.11
N TYR A 163 -17.58 24.45 7.19
CA TYR A 163 -18.84 25.18 7.21
C TYR A 163 -18.80 26.31 8.25
N LYS A 164 -19.66 27.32 8.09
CA LYS A 164 -19.89 28.33 9.13
C LYS A 164 -20.96 27.87 10.13
N SER A 165 -20.90 28.38 11.36
CA SER A 165 -21.93 28.09 12.38
C SER A 165 -23.31 28.56 11.92
N GLU A 166 -24.36 27.96 12.47
CA GLU A 166 -25.76 28.31 12.13
C GLU A 166 -26.12 29.77 12.43
N THR A 167 -25.33 30.45 13.28
CA THR A 167 -25.53 31.84 13.72
C THR A 167 -24.84 32.88 12.84
N GLU A 168 -24.01 32.47 11.87
CA GLU A 168 -23.41 33.36 10.88
C GLU A 168 -23.92 32.98 9.48
N ASP A 169 -24.49 33.96 8.76
CA ASP A 169 -25.41 33.62 7.67
C ASP A 169 -24.75 33.07 6.40
N HIS A 170 -23.49 33.39 6.12
CA HIS A 170 -22.78 32.96 4.91
C HIS A 170 -21.30 33.40 4.88
N ILE A 171 -20.56 32.85 3.93
CA ILE A 171 -19.28 33.31 3.40
C ILE A 171 -19.58 34.06 2.09
N SER A 172 -19.34 35.37 2.06
CA SER A 172 -19.63 36.25 0.91
C SER A 172 -18.38 36.97 0.35
N HIS A 173 -17.22 36.73 0.98
CA HIS A 173 -15.93 37.31 0.58
C HIS A 173 -14.79 36.33 0.87
N ASN A 174 -13.61 36.65 0.35
CA ASN A 174 -12.40 35.88 0.59
C ASN A 174 -12.11 35.76 2.08
N ILE A 175 -11.84 34.55 2.54
CA ILE A 175 -11.62 34.27 3.96
C ILE A 175 -10.35 33.44 4.14
N LEU A 176 -9.54 33.83 5.12
CA LEU A 176 -8.43 33.03 5.59
C LEU A 176 -8.98 31.79 6.30
N VAL A 177 -8.64 30.62 5.79
CA VAL A 177 -9.10 29.33 6.32
C VAL A 177 -8.17 28.84 7.42
N SER A 178 -6.86 28.85 7.17
CA SER A 178 -5.85 28.30 8.08
C SER A 178 -4.42 28.61 7.59
N TYR A 179 -3.42 28.07 8.28
CA TYR A 179 -2.01 28.08 7.92
C TYR A 179 -1.45 26.66 7.90
N LEU A 180 -0.77 26.29 6.81
CA LEU A 180 0.05 25.08 6.75
C LEU A 180 1.36 25.26 7.54
N PRO A 181 1.71 24.31 8.41
CA PRO A 181 2.99 24.31 9.09
C PRO A 181 4.17 24.24 8.13
N GLU A 182 5.32 24.74 8.57
CA GLU A 182 6.58 24.59 7.85
C GLU A 182 6.87 23.10 7.59
N GLY A 183 7.43 22.78 6.42
CA GLY A 183 7.62 21.40 5.96
C GLY A 183 6.41 20.77 5.24
N PHE A 184 5.27 21.46 5.20
CA PHE A 184 4.05 21.08 4.45
C PHE A 184 3.57 22.16 3.47
N ARG A 185 4.28 23.30 3.39
CA ARG A 185 3.91 24.44 2.54
C ARG A 185 4.30 24.18 1.08
N PRO A 186 3.50 24.65 0.10
CA PRO A 186 3.87 24.54 -1.30
C PRO A 186 5.05 25.47 -1.64
N LYS A 187 5.78 25.16 -2.72
CA LYS A 187 6.85 26.02 -3.25
C LYS A 187 6.31 27.28 -3.91
N ASP A 188 5.21 27.14 -4.63
CA ASP A 188 4.53 28.19 -5.39
C ASP A 188 3.05 28.27 -4.97
N ASN A 189 2.37 29.35 -5.40
CA ASN A 189 0.94 29.47 -5.16
C ASN A 189 0.20 28.30 -5.79
N THR A 190 -0.49 27.52 -4.97
CA THR A 190 -1.26 26.35 -5.42
C THR A 190 -2.74 26.66 -5.38
N LEU A 191 -3.39 26.58 -6.55
CA LEU A 191 -4.84 26.74 -6.68
C LEU A 191 -5.51 25.36 -6.56
N ILE A 192 -6.45 25.22 -5.62
CA ILE A 192 -7.22 24.00 -5.41
C ILE A 192 -8.70 24.27 -5.68
N PRO A 193 -9.30 23.63 -6.68
CA PRO A 193 -10.74 23.72 -6.89
C PRO A 193 -11.47 23.04 -5.73
N VAL A 194 -12.53 23.68 -5.23
CA VAL A 194 -13.34 23.14 -4.13
C VAL A 194 -14.81 23.07 -4.48
N TRP A 195 -15.50 22.09 -3.93
CA TRP A 195 -16.95 21.99 -4.00
C TRP A 195 -17.55 22.91 -2.95
N VAL A 196 -18.54 23.70 -3.35
CA VAL A 196 -19.15 24.71 -2.48
C VAL A 196 -20.66 24.47 -2.39
N GLY A 197 -21.18 24.53 -1.17
CA GLY A 197 -22.60 24.35 -0.83
C GLY A 197 -23.22 25.63 -0.27
N LYS A 198 -24.48 25.89 -0.63
CA LYS A 198 -25.22 27.08 -0.22
C LYS A 198 -25.99 26.93 1.09
N GLY A 199 -26.22 25.71 1.57
CA GLY A 199 -26.90 25.46 2.84
C GLY A 199 -27.52 24.07 2.92
N GLU A 200 -28.03 23.72 4.11
CA GLU A 200 -28.74 22.47 4.32
C GLU A 200 -30.07 22.50 3.54
N GLY A 201 -30.26 21.56 2.61
CA GLY A 201 -31.43 21.50 1.73
C GLY A 201 -31.24 22.13 0.34
N ASP A 202 -30.17 22.91 0.11
CA ASP A 202 -29.81 23.38 -1.22
C ASP A 202 -28.71 22.49 -1.83
N ASN A 203 -29.12 21.62 -2.76
CA ASN A 203 -28.22 20.72 -3.48
C ASN A 203 -27.47 21.39 -4.65
N THR A 204 -27.58 22.71 -4.80
CA THR A 204 -26.83 23.46 -5.81
C THR A 204 -25.34 23.36 -5.49
N LYS A 205 -24.60 22.70 -6.38
CA LYS A 205 -23.14 22.59 -6.29
C LYS A 205 -22.48 23.66 -7.15
N MET A 206 -21.60 24.43 -6.54
CA MET A 206 -20.78 25.41 -7.23
C MET A 206 -19.29 25.09 -7.04
N MET A 207 -18.47 25.63 -7.93
CA MET A 207 -17.02 25.56 -7.80
C MET A 207 -16.52 26.85 -7.13
N GLY A 208 -15.70 26.69 -6.10
CA GLY A 208 -14.88 27.76 -5.52
C GLY A 208 -13.41 27.40 -5.64
N ASN A 209 -12.54 28.23 -5.06
CA ASN A 209 -11.11 27.95 -5.04
C ASN A 209 -10.51 28.17 -3.65
N LEU A 210 -9.59 27.29 -3.27
CA LEU A 210 -8.59 27.58 -2.26
C LEU A 210 -7.31 28.03 -2.96
N ILE A 211 -6.64 29.04 -2.42
CA ILE A 211 -5.27 29.40 -2.80
C ILE A 211 -4.39 29.15 -1.58
N LEU A 212 -3.36 28.34 -1.79
CA LEU A 212 -2.33 28.04 -0.81
C LEU A 212 -1.08 28.79 -1.20
N TYR A 213 -0.61 29.65 -0.31
CA TYR A 213 0.59 30.45 -0.54
C TYR A 213 1.83 29.74 0.04
N PRO A 214 3.05 30.04 -0.47
CA PRO A 214 4.30 29.55 0.11
C PRO A 214 4.53 29.97 1.57
N SER A 215 3.86 31.04 2.03
CA SER A 215 3.79 31.44 3.45
C SER A 215 3.07 30.41 4.33
N GLY A 216 2.31 29.50 3.73
CA GLY A 216 1.44 28.52 4.37
C GLY A 216 -0.02 28.97 4.47
N GLU A 217 -0.33 30.23 4.17
CA GLU A 217 -1.70 30.74 4.22
C GLU A 217 -2.61 29.99 3.25
N ILE A 218 -3.78 29.59 3.73
CA ILE A 218 -4.83 28.96 2.94
C ILE A 218 -6.02 29.92 2.90
N TRP A 219 -6.36 30.41 1.72
CA TRP A 219 -7.45 31.35 1.52
C TRP A 219 -8.54 30.75 0.65
N PHE A 220 -9.79 30.86 1.07
CA PHE A 220 -10.95 30.49 0.26
C PHE A 220 -11.47 31.70 -0.50
N TYR A 221 -11.75 31.48 -1.79
CA TYR A 221 -12.24 32.46 -2.74
C TYR A 221 -13.52 31.94 -3.41
N VAL A 222 -14.52 32.80 -3.43
CA VAL A 222 -15.78 32.60 -4.16
C VAL A 222 -16.09 33.87 -4.96
N GLY A 223 -16.84 33.73 -6.06
CA GLY A 223 -17.18 34.87 -6.91
C GLY A 223 -17.94 35.97 -6.17
N TYR A 224 -17.74 37.21 -6.59
CA TYR A 224 -18.43 38.37 -6.00
C TYR A 224 -19.95 38.22 -6.11
N GLY A 225 -20.66 38.53 -5.02
CA GLY A 225 -22.12 38.40 -4.93
C GLY A 225 -22.62 36.96 -4.75
N ILE A 226 -21.73 35.99 -4.51
CA ILE A 226 -22.09 34.61 -4.20
C ILE A 226 -21.99 34.41 -2.68
N GLU A 227 -23.09 33.97 -2.08
CA GLU A 227 -23.13 33.55 -0.68
C GLU A 227 -23.10 32.03 -0.57
N VAL A 228 -22.24 31.52 0.30
CA VAL A 228 -22.03 30.08 0.49
C VAL A 228 -21.91 29.73 1.97
N ARG A 229 -22.28 28.51 2.37
CA ARG A 229 -22.25 28.08 3.78
C ARG A 229 -21.20 27.02 4.07
N SER A 230 -20.80 26.26 3.06
CA SER A 230 -19.81 25.21 3.22
C SER A 230 -18.95 25.02 1.98
N PHE A 231 -17.76 24.46 2.17
CA PHE A 231 -16.92 23.99 1.08
C PHE A 231 -16.13 22.74 1.48
N ALA A 232 -15.85 21.89 0.51
CA ALA A 232 -15.13 20.64 0.70
C ALA A 232 -14.16 20.37 -0.44
N ALA A 233 -13.01 19.80 -0.09
CA ALA A 233 -11.99 19.42 -1.05
C ALA A 233 -11.11 18.29 -0.50
N GLN A 234 -10.69 17.41 -1.40
CA GLN A 234 -9.62 16.45 -1.16
C GLN A 234 -8.62 16.58 -2.29
N CYS A 235 -7.38 16.92 -1.95
CA CYS A 235 -6.37 17.23 -2.95
C CYS A 235 -4.97 16.90 -2.44
N GLY A 236 -4.04 16.74 -3.38
CA GLY A 236 -2.63 16.55 -3.11
C GLY A 236 -1.78 17.51 -3.93
N PHE A 237 -0.68 17.97 -3.37
CA PHE A 237 0.34 18.74 -4.09
C PHE A 237 1.75 18.37 -3.61
N TYR A 238 2.74 18.53 -4.50
CA TYR A 238 4.15 18.31 -4.17
C TYR A 238 4.79 19.57 -3.62
N ILE A 239 5.77 19.37 -2.72
CA ILE A 239 6.56 20.46 -2.14
C ILE A 239 8.06 20.33 -2.43
#